data_AF-A0A443R695-F1
#
_entry.id   AF-A0A443R695-F1
#
_cell.length_a   1.000
_cell.length_b   1.000
_cell.length_c   1.000
_cell.angle_alpha   90.00
_cell.angle_beta   90.00
_cell.angle_gamma   90.00
#
_symmetry.space_group_name_H-M   'P 1'
#
loop_
_entity.id
_entity.type
_entity.pdbx_description
1 polymer ?
#
loop_
_entity_poly.entity_id
_entity_poly.type
_entity_poly.pdbx_seq_one_letter_code
_entity_poly.pdbx_strand_id
1 'polypeptide(L)'
;YIERNPSTEIFFTDEAWFHLSGYVNSQNCRFWSADKPRKVVESPLHPQKVGVWCAISHRRIIGPIFFEKTVNTEVYLDILRQFLGKIRFKPESMMVHQPIEVVTPASSSVKISAKISLP
;
A
#
# COMPACT_ATOMS: atom_id res chain seq x y z
N TYR A 1 -9.33 -12.13 -29.50
CA TYR A 1 -9.70 -12.92 -28.31
C TYR A 1 -8.44 -13.59 -27.81
N ILE A 2 -7.93 -13.20 -26.64
CA ILE A 2 -6.79 -13.87 -26.02
C ILE A 2 -7.31 -15.22 -25.51
N GLU A 3 -6.77 -16.32 -26.03
CA GLU A 3 -7.10 -17.65 -25.53
C GLU A 3 -6.77 -17.73 -24.05
N ARG A 4 -7.79 -17.99 -23.23
CA ARG A 4 -7.63 -18.17 -21.79
C ARG A 4 -6.94 -19.50 -21.56
N ASN A 5 -5.64 -19.46 -21.28
CA ASN A 5 -4.97 -20.57 -20.64
C ASN A 5 -5.25 -20.50 -19.13
N PRO A 6 -6.04 -21.42 -18.52
CA PRO A 6 -6.46 -21.35 -17.12
C PRO A 6 -5.33 -21.67 -16.12
N SER A 7 -4.13 -21.95 -16.61
CA SER A 7 -2.99 -22.41 -15.80
C SER A 7 -1.97 -21.33 -15.42
N THR A 8 -2.07 -20.11 -15.97
CA THR A 8 -1.14 -19.01 -15.68
C THR A 8 -1.78 -17.98 -14.76
N GLU A 9 -1.36 -17.97 -13.48
CA GLU A 9 -1.70 -16.90 -12.56
C GLU A 9 -0.92 -15.63 -12.97
N ILE A 10 -1.65 -14.59 -13.42
CA ILE A 10 -1.09 -13.29 -13.76
C ILE A 10 -1.23 -12.36 -12.55
N PHE A 11 -0.12 -11.71 -12.18
CA PHE A 11 -0.08 -10.64 -11.18
C PHE A 11 0.17 -9.30 -11.85
N PHE A 12 -0.66 -8.31 -11.52
CA PHE A 12 -0.42 -6.90 -11.79
C PHE A 12 0.20 -6.27 -10.54
N THR A 13 1.24 -5.46 -10.70
CA THR A 13 2.01 -4.95 -9.57
C THR A 13 2.29 -3.46 -9.75
N ASP A 14 2.32 -2.71 -8.66
CA ASP A 14 2.62 -1.27 -8.72
C ASP A 14 3.21 -0.77 -7.39
N GLU A 15 3.87 0.38 -7.47
CA GLU A 15 4.38 1.14 -6.34
C GLU A 15 3.51 2.37 -6.06
N ALA A 16 3.26 2.64 -4.78
CA ALA A 16 2.63 3.88 -4.34
C ALA A 16 3.37 4.48 -3.13
N TRP A 17 3.48 5.81 -3.11
CA TRP A 17 4.02 6.55 -1.96
C TRP A 17 2.88 7.09 -1.10
N PHE A 18 2.96 6.83 0.20
CA PHE A 18 2.02 7.35 1.19
C PHE A 18 2.74 8.31 2.14
N HIS A 19 2.21 9.52 2.27
CA HIS A 19 2.70 10.49 3.25
C HIS A 19 2.13 10.17 4.63
N LEU A 20 3.00 10.03 5.63
CA LEU A 20 2.61 9.74 7.00
C LEU A 20 2.03 10.96 7.73
N SER A 21 2.25 12.16 7.17
CA SER A 21 1.72 13.41 7.69
C SER A 21 0.23 13.65 7.38
N GLY A 22 -0.45 12.69 6.74
CA GLY A 22 -1.83 12.88 6.27
C GLY A 22 -1.94 13.90 5.13
N TYR A 23 -0.84 14.15 4.41
CA TYR A 23 -0.82 15.04 3.26
C TYR A 23 -1.79 14.52 2.19
N VAL A 24 -2.80 15.32 1.88
CA VAL A 24 -3.73 15.10 0.77
C VAL A 24 -3.30 16.03 -0.36
N ASN A 25 -3.12 15.49 -1.56
CA ASN A 25 -2.85 16.29 -2.75
C ASN A 25 -3.84 17.46 -2.83
N SER A 26 -3.35 18.69 -3.01
CA SER A 26 -4.19 19.89 -3.05
C SER A 26 -5.27 19.83 -4.13
N GLN A 27 -5.02 19.09 -5.22
CA GLN A 27 -6.01 18.84 -6.27
C GLN A 27 -7.17 17.95 -5.80
N ASN A 28 -6.92 17.05 -4.84
CA ASN A 28 -7.94 16.22 -4.19
C ASN A 28 -8.53 16.89 -2.93
N CYS A 29 -7.93 17.98 -2.46
CA CYS A 29 -8.36 18.72 -1.28
C CYS A 29 -9.29 19.87 -1.68
N ARG A 30 -10.57 19.56 -1.92
CA ARG A 30 -11.57 20.55 -2.33
C ARG A 30 -12.34 21.08 -1.14
N PHE A 31 -12.18 22.38 -0.87
CA PHE A 31 -12.96 23.08 0.15
C PHE A 31 -14.19 23.71 -0.49
N TRP A 32 -15.35 23.48 0.11
CA TRP A 32 -16.60 24.17 -0.23
C TRP A 32 -16.95 25.14 0.90
N SER A 33 -17.29 26.37 0.55
CA SER A 33 -17.69 27.42 1.48
C SER A 33 -18.62 28.39 0.74
N ALA A 34 -19.58 28.98 1.45
CA ALA A 34 -20.48 29.99 0.89
C ALA A 34 -19.71 31.27 0.48
N ASP A 35 -18.67 31.62 1.25
CA ASP A 35 -17.74 32.70 0.96
C ASP A 35 -16.37 32.18 0.51
N LYS A 36 -15.59 33.01 -0.21
CA LYS A 36 -14.25 32.64 -0.72
C LYS A 36 -13.35 32.13 0.43
N PRO A 37 -13.01 30.83 0.47
CA PRO A 37 -12.23 30.29 1.57
C PRO A 37 -10.79 30.80 1.47
N ARG A 38 -10.38 31.66 2.41
CA ARG A 38 -8.97 32.08 2.58
C ARG A 38 -8.24 31.08 3.49
N LYS A 39 -8.16 29.81 3.09
CA LYS A 39 -7.35 28.82 3.81
C LYS A 39 -6.00 28.65 3.13
N VAL A 40 -4.94 28.97 3.87
CA VAL A 40 -3.56 28.55 3.56
C VAL A 40 -3.32 27.27 4.37
N VAL A 41 -3.14 26.15 3.69
CA VAL A 41 -2.75 24.88 4.34
C VAL A 41 -1.23 24.77 4.23
N GLU A 42 -0.55 25.05 5.32
CA GLU A 42 0.90 24.85 5.40
C GLU A 42 1.19 23.34 5.39
N SER A 43 2.13 22.94 4.55
CA SER A 43 2.61 21.55 4.48
C SER A 43 4.10 21.54 4.81
N PRO A 44 4.60 20.52 5.53
CA PRO A 44 6.03 20.39 5.80
C PRO A 44 6.81 20.35 4.48
N LEU A 45 8.02 20.94 4.46
CA LEU A 45 8.91 20.91 3.30
C LEU A 45 9.41 19.49 2.99
N HIS A 46 9.54 18.65 4.02
CA HIS A 46 10.00 17.26 3.92
C HIS A 46 9.07 16.30 4.68
N PRO A 47 7.85 16.04 4.15
CA PRO A 47 6.93 15.13 4.81
C PRO A 47 7.47 13.69 4.73
N GLN A 48 7.47 12.99 5.87
CA GLN A 48 7.85 11.59 5.92
C GLN A 48 6.90 10.76 5.06
N LYS A 49 7.46 9.89 4.21
CA LYS A 49 6.71 9.05 3.30
C LYS A 49 7.19 7.61 3.40
N VAL A 50 6.28 6.68 3.13
CA VAL A 50 6.56 5.25 3.01
C VAL A 50 6.15 4.80 1.61
N GLY A 51 7.01 4.04 0.96
CA GLY A 51 6.73 3.38 -0.30
C GLY A 51 6.06 2.03 -0.02
N VAL A 52 5.05 1.71 -0.81
CA VAL A 52 4.33 0.45 -0.72
C VAL A 52 4.33 -0.19 -2.10
N TRP A 53 4.70 -1.46 -2.14
CA TRP A 53 4.55 -2.31 -3.30
C TRP A 53 3.48 -3.35 -3.05
N CYS A 54 2.61 -3.58 -4.03
CA CYS A 54 1.59 -4.61 -3.93
C CYS A 54 1.35 -5.28 -5.29
N ALA A 55 1.00 -6.57 -5.25
CA ALA A 55 0.59 -7.35 -6.40
C ALA A 55 -0.86 -7.82 -6.25
N ILE A 56 -1.61 -7.78 -7.33
CA ILE A 56 -2.98 -8.29 -7.40
C ILE A 56 -3.13 -9.28 -8.55
N SER A 57 -3.77 -10.41 -8.28
CA SER A 57 -4.26 -11.35 -9.28
C SER A 57 -5.78 -11.45 -9.20
N HIS A 58 -6.37 -12.17 -10.15
CA HIS A 58 -7.80 -12.53 -10.10
C HIS A 58 -8.21 -13.34 -8.85
N ARG A 59 -7.26 -13.89 -8.08
CA ARG A 59 -7.52 -14.74 -6.91
C ARG A 59 -7.16 -14.11 -5.59
N ARG A 60 -6.10 -13.30 -5.55
CA ARG A 60 -5.56 -12.78 -4.30
C ARG A 60 -4.76 -11.51 -4.48
N ILE A 61 -4.64 -10.79 -3.38
CA ILE A 61 -3.72 -9.67 -3.21
C ILE A 61 -2.51 -10.19 -2.43
N ILE A 62 -1.31 -9.84 -2.89
CA ILE A 62 -0.05 -10.14 -2.25
C ILE A 62 0.65 -8.81 -1.91
N GLY A 63 0.88 -8.57 -0.62
CA GLY A 63 1.36 -7.29 -0.11
C GLY A 63 0.53 -6.85 1.09
N PRO A 64 0.73 -5.64 1.63
CA PRO A 64 1.72 -4.63 1.25
C PRO A 64 3.16 -5.06 1.57
N ILE A 65 4.12 -4.63 0.74
CA ILE A 65 5.56 -4.67 1.03
C ILE A 65 6.01 -3.22 1.19
N PHE A 66 6.47 -2.87 2.40
CA PHE A 66 6.87 -1.50 2.73
C PHE A 66 8.36 -1.29 2.48
N PHE A 67 8.70 -0.11 1.98
CA PHE A 67 10.08 0.35 1.81
C PHE A 67 10.17 1.86 2.07
N GLU A 68 11.29 2.32 2.62
CA GLU A 68 11.44 3.74 3.03
C GLU A 68 12.29 4.55 2.05
N LYS A 69 13.17 3.88 1.30
CA LYS A 69 14.13 4.52 0.40
C LYS A 69 13.60 4.59 -1.03
N THR A 70 14.15 5.49 -1.83
CA THR A 70 13.89 5.49 -3.28
C THR A 70 14.20 4.10 -3.85
N VAL A 71 13.30 3.59 -4.69
CA VAL A 71 13.48 2.29 -5.34
C VAL A 71 14.71 2.36 -6.23
N ASN A 72 15.72 1.58 -5.89
CA ASN A 72 16.87 1.25 -6.72
C ASN A 72 16.87 -0.26 -6.97
N THR A 73 17.88 -0.75 -7.70
CA THR A 73 17.98 -2.17 -8.04
C THR A 73 17.96 -3.07 -6.81
N GLU A 74 18.69 -2.71 -5.75
CA GLU A 74 18.81 -3.55 -4.54
C GLU A 74 17.49 -3.61 -3.76
N VAL A 75 16.82 -2.46 -3.59
CA VAL A 75 15.50 -2.38 -2.94
C VAL A 75 14.47 -3.16 -3.75
N TYR A 76 14.49 -3.03 -5.08
CA TYR A 76 13.56 -3.76 -5.94
C TYR A 76 13.78 -5.28 -5.89
N LEU A 77 15.05 -5.72 -5.86
CA LEU A 77 15.36 -7.14 -5.68
C LEU A 77 14.86 -7.69 -4.34
N ASP A 78 14.95 -6.91 -3.27
CA ASP A 78 14.40 -7.29 -1.97
C ASP A 78 12.87 -7.42 -2.01
N ILE A 79 12.18 -6.45 -2.64
CA ILE A 79 10.73 -6.50 -2.86
C ILE A 79 10.35 -7.77 -3.62
N LEU A 80 11.05 -8.09 -4.72
CA LEU A 80 10.77 -9.29 -5.51
C LEU A 80 11.01 -10.58 -4.73
N ARG A 81 12.05 -10.65 -3.89
CA ARG A 81 12.31 -11.81 -3.02
C ARG A 81 11.18 -12.01 -2.02
N GLN A 82 10.75 -10.94 -1.36
CA GLN A 82 9.61 -10.98 -0.44
C GLN A 82 8.32 -11.41 -1.14
N PHE A 83 8.06 -10.86 -2.33
CA PHE A 83 6.90 -11.21 -3.16
C PHE A 83 6.91 -12.70 -3.54
N LEU A 84 8.02 -13.22 -4.06
CA LEU A 84 8.14 -14.64 -4.43
C LEU A 84 7.98 -15.57 -3.22
N GLY A 85 8.49 -15.17 -2.05
CA GLY A 85 8.25 -15.88 -0.80
C GLY A 85 6.76 -15.97 -0.45
N LYS A 86 6.02 -14.87 -0.63
CA LYS A 86 4.57 -14.82 -0.37
C LYS A 86 3.74 -15.57 -1.43
N ILE A 87 4.16 -15.61 -2.70
CA ILE A 87 3.46 -16.38 -3.75
C ILE A 87 3.53 -17.88 -3.49
N ARG A 88 4.69 -18.37 -3.03
CA ARG A 88 4.95 -19.80 -2.86
C ARG A 88 4.25 -20.41 -1.63
N PHE A 89 3.72 -19.59 -0.74
CA PHE A 89 2.92 -20.03 0.40
C PHE A 89 1.47 -20.36 -0.02
N LYS A 90 1.02 -21.60 0.19
CA LYS A 90 -0.38 -21.99 -0.04
C LYS A 90 -1.27 -21.53 1.13
N PRO A 91 -2.42 -20.87 0.88
CA PRO A 91 -3.26 -20.28 1.91
C PRO A 91 -4.14 -21.27 2.71
N GLU A 92 -4.16 -22.56 2.38
CA GLU A 92 -4.99 -23.54 3.11
C GLU A 92 -4.61 -23.69 4.59
N SER A 93 -3.42 -23.24 5.00
CA SER A 93 -2.98 -23.24 6.40
C SER A 93 -3.17 -21.90 7.13
N MET A 94 -3.71 -20.85 6.48
CA MET A 94 -3.76 -19.50 7.05
C MET A 94 -5.13 -18.83 6.92
N MET A 95 -6.20 -19.55 7.24
CA MET A 95 -7.47 -18.95 7.69
C MET A 95 -7.54 -18.89 9.22
N VAL A 96 -6.43 -18.58 9.88
CA VAL A 96 -6.45 -18.09 11.25
C VAL A 96 -6.18 -16.60 11.16
N HIS A 97 -7.15 -15.79 11.55
CA HIS A 97 -6.99 -14.36 11.78
C HIS A 97 -5.80 -14.17 12.74
N GLN A 98 -4.60 -13.95 12.21
CA GLN A 98 -3.51 -13.41 12.99
C GLN A 98 -3.69 -11.90 13.05
N PRO A 99 -3.85 -11.30 14.23
CA PRO A 99 -3.75 -9.85 14.38
C PRO A 99 -2.35 -9.42 13.90
N ILE A 100 -2.30 -8.38 13.07
CA ILE A 100 -1.04 -7.74 12.71
C ILE A 100 -0.58 -6.96 13.96
N GLU A 101 0.26 -7.56 14.79
CA GLU A 101 0.96 -6.84 15.85
C GLU A 101 2.18 -6.14 15.26
N VAL A 102 2.04 -4.84 15.00
CA VAL A 102 3.17 -3.96 14.72
C VAL A 102 3.86 -3.68 16.05
N VAL A 103 5.09 -4.18 16.25
CA VAL A 103 5.91 -3.78 17.39
C VAL A 103 6.25 -2.29 17.25
N THR A 104 5.66 -1.47 18.12
CA THR A 104 5.79 -0.01 18.15
C THR A 104 6.86 0.45 19.14
N PRO A 105 7.74 1.41 18.80
CA PRO A 105 8.22 2.38 19.75
C PRO A 105 7.24 3.57 19.80
N ALA A 106 6.88 3.92 21.03
CA ALA A 106 6.07 5.02 21.53
C ALA A 106 5.62 6.17 20.58
N SER A 107 4.36 6.58 20.84
CA SER A 107 3.78 7.92 20.63
C SER A 107 3.40 8.34 19.21
N SER A 108 2.24 7.85 18.74
CA SER A 108 1.12 8.62 18.14
C SER A 108 0.31 7.68 17.25
N SER A 109 -0.82 7.21 17.78
CA SER A 109 -1.61 6.15 17.15
C SER A 109 -2.41 6.68 15.96
N VAL A 110 -2.04 6.30 14.74
CA VAL A 110 -2.94 6.29 13.58
C VAL A 110 -3.19 4.84 13.18
N LYS A 111 -4.42 4.36 13.38
CA LYS A 111 -4.86 3.03 12.93
C LYS A 111 -5.40 3.13 11.51
N ILE A 112 -4.65 2.64 10.53
CA ILE A 112 -5.17 2.42 9.18
C ILE A 112 -5.69 0.97 9.13
N SER A 113 -7.01 0.80 9.08
CA SER A 113 -7.65 -0.50 8.84
C SER A 113 -8.19 -0.52 7.42
N ALA A 114 -7.54 -1.28 6.54
CA ALA A 114 -8.08 -1.55 5.21
C ALA A 114 -8.94 -2.82 5.30
N LYS A 115 -10.27 -2.67 5.17
CA LYS A 115 -11.16 -3.78 4.82
C LYS A 115 -11.35 -3.78 3.32
N ILE A 116 -10.74 -4.73 2.63
CA ILE A 116 -11.06 -5.02 1.23
C ILE A 116 -12.13 -6.12 1.27
N SER A 117 -13.39 -5.73 1.07
CA SER A 117 -14.45 -6.68 0.76
C SER A 117 -14.38 -6.95 -0.73
N LEU A 118 -14.14 -8.20 -1.12
CA LEU A 118 -14.40 -8.64 -2.49
C LEU A 118 -15.92 -8.81 -2.67
N PRO A 119 -16.48 -8.52 -3.86
CA PRO A 119 -17.87 -8.84 -4.19
C PRO A 119 -18.10 -10.35 -4.27
#